data_AF-A0A0D3KMU9-F1
#
_entry.id   AF-A0A0D3KMU9-F1
#
_cell.length_a   1.000
_cell.length_b   1.000
_cell.length_c   1.000
_cell.angle_alpha   90.00
_cell.angle_beta   90.00
_cell.angle_gamma   90.00
#
_symmetry.space_group_name_H-M   'P 1'
#
loop_
_entity.id
_entity.type
_entity.pdbx_description
1 polymer ?
#
loop_
_entity_poly.entity_id
_entity_poly.type
_entity_poly.pdbx_seq_one_letter_code
_entity_poly.pdbx_strand_id
1 'polypeptide(L)'
;MGNATSAIETSGDCHGTAARRQNNRDVFGAGVSAFRQELSGDGCPAPIPIREASMRARPRVVVRKRPLFEHEAAQDFDVLSCQGGTDVWGEGDAAALWVTRAMLAADHRTMYCEHHGFYADAVFGEAASTAEVYNAVLGGPLQHGSTTVLCFGQTGSGKTFTLAGIIDILREALPSGGGRWRVSALEVAGNAVTDLLHASA
;
A
#
# COMPACT_ATOMS: atom_id res chain seq x y z
N MET A 1 16.42 4.13 12.06
CA MET A 1 16.36 3.09 11.03
C MET A 1 16.94 1.83 11.65
N GLY A 2 16.10 0.84 11.97
CA GLY A 2 16.57 -0.46 12.46
C GLY A 2 16.37 -1.46 11.33
N ASN A 3 17.45 -2.00 10.79
CA ASN A 3 17.39 -3.08 9.81
C ASN A 3 17.52 -4.41 10.57
N ALA A 4 16.58 -5.32 10.37
CA ALA A 4 16.70 -6.71 10.82
C ALA A 4 17.17 -7.57 9.64
N THR A 5 18.16 -8.42 9.87
CA THR A 5 18.79 -9.30 8.86
C THR A 5 18.70 -10.74 9.35
N SER A 6 18.07 -11.63 8.58
CA SER A 6 18.03 -13.08 8.84
C SER A 6 18.74 -13.84 7.71
N ALA A 7 19.82 -14.57 8.02
CA ALA A 7 20.63 -15.32 7.05
C ALA A 7 20.25 -16.81 6.98
N ILE A 8 20.21 -17.38 5.77
CA ILE A 8 19.95 -18.80 5.48
C ILE A 8 20.85 -19.26 4.32
N GLU A 9 21.64 -20.32 4.51
CA GLU A 9 22.61 -20.84 3.52
C GLU A 9 22.00 -21.89 2.59
N THR A 10 22.10 -21.73 1.25
CA THR A 10 22.03 -22.83 0.27
C THR A 10 22.75 -22.48 -1.07
N SER A 11 23.20 -23.50 -1.81
CA SER A 11 24.08 -23.40 -2.99
C SER A 11 23.34 -23.31 -4.35
N GLY A 12 23.72 -22.39 -5.27
CA GLY A 12 23.37 -22.52 -6.71
C GLY A 12 23.54 -21.30 -7.65
N ASP A 13 24.17 -21.57 -8.81
CA ASP A 13 24.30 -20.92 -10.15
C ASP A 13 23.95 -19.44 -10.47
N CYS A 14 24.70 -18.88 -11.44
CA CYS A 14 24.71 -17.49 -11.92
C CYS A 14 23.63 -17.14 -12.95
N HIS A 15 22.42 -16.83 -12.47
CA HIS A 15 21.39 -16.14 -13.24
C HIS A 15 21.19 -14.71 -12.70
N GLY A 16 20.52 -13.83 -13.47
CA GLY A 16 20.19 -12.46 -13.02
C GLY A 16 19.43 -12.45 -11.69
N THR A 17 19.53 -11.35 -10.93
CA THR A 17 18.96 -11.23 -9.57
C THR A 17 17.47 -11.56 -9.48
N ALA A 18 16.68 -11.20 -10.50
CA ALA A 18 15.24 -11.53 -10.56
C ALA A 18 15.00 -13.04 -10.73
N ALA A 19 15.71 -13.70 -11.66
CA ALA A 19 15.60 -15.14 -11.91
C ALA A 19 16.08 -15.94 -10.68
N ARG A 20 17.14 -15.49 -10.01
CA ARG A 20 17.62 -16.11 -8.77
C ARG A 20 16.61 -15.99 -7.63
N ARG A 21 15.93 -14.85 -7.48
CA ARG A 21 14.85 -14.68 -6.49
C ARG A 21 13.71 -15.66 -6.76
N GLN A 22 13.30 -15.81 -8.02
CA GLN A 22 12.22 -16.73 -8.41
C GLN A 22 12.62 -18.20 -8.20
N ASN A 23 13.84 -18.58 -8.57
CA ASN A 23 14.36 -19.94 -8.38
C ASN A 23 14.48 -20.33 -6.90
N ASN A 24 14.71 -19.35 -6.02
CA ASN A 24 14.84 -19.56 -4.57
C ASN A 24 13.63 -19.02 -3.80
N ARG A 25 12.46 -18.93 -4.44
CA ARG A 25 11.25 -18.33 -3.85
C ARG A 25 10.83 -18.98 -2.54
N ASP A 26 11.06 -20.29 -2.39
CA ASP A 26 10.66 -21.02 -1.19
C ASP A 26 11.53 -20.60 0.01
N VAL A 27 12.83 -20.39 -0.20
CA VAL A 27 13.76 -19.92 0.84
C VAL A 27 13.41 -18.50 1.28
N PHE A 28 13.24 -17.58 0.32
CA PHE A 28 12.87 -16.20 0.64
C PHE A 28 11.45 -16.09 1.20
N GLY A 29 10.51 -16.89 0.70
CA GLY A 29 9.13 -16.97 1.20
C GLY A 29 9.06 -17.47 2.65
N ALA A 30 9.93 -18.42 3.02
CA ALA A 30 10.09 -18.82 4.41
C ALA A 30 10.59 -17.66 5.29
N GLY A 31 11.57 -16.90 4.82
CA GLY A 31 12.05 -15.69 5.51
C GLY A 31 10.97 -14.62 5.69
N VAL A 32 10.16 -14.36 4.65
CA VAL A 32 9.01 -13.46 4.75
C VAL A 32 7.99 -13.96 5.78
N SER A 33 7.72 -15.26 5.78
CA SER A 33 6.75 -15.89 6.69
C SER A 33 7.22 -15.82 8.15
N ALA A 34 8.51 -16.08 8.40
CA ALA A 34 9.12 -15.92 9.72
C ALA A 34 9.00 -14.46 10.21
N PHE A 35 9.32 -13.49 9.35
CA PHE A 35 9.18 -12.08 9.69
C PHE A 35 7.73 -11.69 10.01
N ARG A 36 6.75 -12.21 9.27
CA ARG A 36 5.32 -11.97 9.58
C ARG A 36 4.91 -12.52 10.96
N GLN A 37 5.47 -13.65 11.37
CA GLN A 37 5.25 -14.19 12.70
C GLN A 37 5.88 -13.28 13.77
N GLU A 38 7.07 -12.76 13.53
CA GLU A 38 7.72 -11.78 14.42
C GLU A 38 6.89 -10.50 14.58
N LEU A 39 6.32 -9.97 13.49
CA LEU A 39 5.45 -8.78 13.54
C LEU A 39 4.17 -8.98 14.37
N SER A 40 3.71 -10.23 14.51
CA SER A 40 2.48 -10.59 15.22
C SER A 40 2.72 -10.94 16.69
N GLY A 41 3.99 -11.11 17.08
CA GLY A 41 4.39 -11.45 18.44
C GLY A 41 5.09 -10.30 19.17
N ASP A 42 5.67 -10.62 20.33
CA ASP A 42 6.39 -9.65 21.17
C ASP A 42 7.72 -9.15 20.54
N GLY A 43 8.14 -9.76 19.43
CA GLY A 43 9.38 -9.48 18.71
C GLY A 43 9.28 -8.36 17.66
N CYS A 44 8.31 -7.46 17.77
CA CYS A 44 8.10 -6.39 16.81
C CYS A 44 9.39 -5.56 16.60
N PRO A 45 9.97 -5.51 15.38
CA PRO A 45 11.33 -5.00 15.15
C PRO A 45 11.51 -3.51 15.43
N ALA A 46 10.43 -2.74 15.41
CA ALA A 46 10.42 -1.34 15.83
C ALA A 46 9.05 -0.97 16.43
N PRO A 47 9.01 -0.19 17.53
CA PRO A 47 7.78 0.38 18.02
C PRO A 47 7.16 1.28 16.94
N ILE A 48 5.86 1.11 16.72
CA ILE A 48 5.10 2.00 15.87
C ILE A 48 5.07 3.38 16.55
N PRO A 49 5.43 4.47 15.85
CA PRO A 49 5.39 5.78 16.44
C PRO A 49 3.95 6.18 16.74
N ILE A 50 3.71 6.56 18.00
CA ILE A 50 2.47 7.23 18.40
C ILE A 50 2.48 8.62 17.77
N ARG A 51 1.39 8.98 17.08
CA ARG A 51 1.27 10.29 16.45
C ARG A 51 0.43 11.20 17.33
N GLU A 52 1.00 12.32 17.75
CA GLU A 52 0.23 13.36 18.43
C GLU A 52 -0.80 13.98 17.46
N ALA A 53 -1.99 14.24 17.98
CA ALA A 53 -3.12 14.86 17.31
C ALA A 53 -2.84 16.35 16.99
N SER A 54 -1.88 16.64 16.09
CA SER A 54 -1.78 17.96 15.46
C SER A 54 -2.76 18.00 14.30
N MET A 55 -3.99 18.41 14.64
CA MET A 55 -5.20 18.24 13.84
C MET A 55 -5.34 19.29 12.73
N ARG A 56 -5.68 18.82 11.53
CA ARG A 56 -6.30 19.50 10.35
C ARG A 56 -5.44 20.00 9.19
N ALA A 57 -4.13 20.25 9.32
CA ALA A 57 -3.39 20.98 8.27
C ALA A 57 -2.30 20.21 7.50
N ARG A 58 -2.10 18.90 7.74
CA ARG A 58 -1.09 18.11 7.01
C ARG A 58 -1.72 17.14 6.00
N PRO A 59 -1.07 16.87 4.85
CA PRO A 59 -1.44 15.76 4.00
C PRO A 59 -1.41 14.45 4.78
N ARG A 60 -2.40 13.59 4.52
CA ARG A 60 -2.47 12.24 5.08
C ARG A 60 -1.97 11.25 4.04
N VAL A 61 -1.07 10.38 4.45
CA VAL A 61 -0.47 9.36 3.59
C VAL A 61 -1.01 8.02 4.02
N VAL A 62 -1.81 7.41 3.16
CA VAL A 62 -2.34 6.06 3.35
C VAL A 62 -1.76 5.14 2.27
N VAL A 63 -1.55 3.88 2.64
CA VAL A 63 -1.02 2.85 1.76
C VAL A 63 -2.06 1.76 1.60
N ARG A 64 -2.32 1.33 0.36
CA ARG A 64 -3.19 0.19 0.07
C ARG A 64 -2.38 -0.88 -0.66
N LYS A 65 -2.26 -2.05 -0.05
CA LYS A 65 -1.70 -3.25 -0.67
C LYS A 65 -2.82 -4.00 -1.40
N ARG A 66 -2.63 -4.27 -2.69
CA ARG A 66 -3.52 -5.17 -3.45
C ARG A 66 -3.05 -6.62 -3.33
N PRO A 67 -3.96 -7.60 -3.49
CA PRO A 67 -3.54 -8.98 -3.63
C PRO A 67 -2.71 -9.19 -4.90
N LEU A 68 -1.85 -10.21 -4.87
CA LEU A 68 -1.23 -10.74 -6.08
C LEU A 68 -2.32 -11.35 -6.98
N PHE A 69 -2.21 -11.14 -8.28
CA PHE A 69 -3.02 -11.88 -9.24
C PHE A 69 -2.55 -13.33 -9.34
N GLU A 70 -3.42 -14.23 -9.79
CA GLU A 70 -3.10 -15.66 -9.89
C GLU A 70 -1.84 -15.94 -10.72
N HIS A 71 -1.67 -15.23 -11.84
CA HIS A 71 -0.49 -15.35 -12.69
C HIS A 71 0.79 -14.81 -12.02
N GLU A 72 0.67 -13.79 -11.16
CA GLU A 72 1.80 -13.26 -10.37
C GLU A 72 2.18 -14.26 -9.28
N ALA A 73 1.20 -14.80 -8.54
CA ALA A 73 1.41 -15.78 -7.48
C ALA A 73 1.96 -17.12 -8.02
N ALA A 74 1.69 -17.46 -9.27
CA ALA A 74 2.27 -18.63 -9.92
C ALA A 74 3.79 -18.49 -10.13
N GLN A 75 4.27 -17.26 -10.36
CA GLN A 75 5.65 -16.97 -10.75
C GLN A 75 6.49 -16.31 -9.65
N ASP A 76 5.83 -15.75 -8.65
CA ASP A 76 6.44 -14.91 -7.63
C ASP A 76 5.76 -15.12 -6.28
N PHE A 77 6.30 -14.47 -5.26
CA PHE A 77 5.78 -14.51 -3.90
C PHE A 77 5.64 -13.09 -3.34
N ASP A 78 4.75 -12.98 -2.37
CA ASP A 78 4.41 -11.71 -1.77
C ASP A 78 5.49 -11.28 -0.76
N VAL A 79 6.12 -10.15 -1.04
CA VAL A 79 7.21 -9.58 -0.23
C VAL A 79 6.76 -8.43 0.68
N LEU A 80 5.46 -8.08 0.65
CA LEU A 80 4.91 -6.98 1.42
C LEU A 80 4.18 -7.51 2.65
N SER A 81 4.45 -6.90 3.81
CA SER A 81 3.77 -7.22 5.07
C SER A 81 3.19 -5.95 5.67
N CYS A 82 1.91 -5.97 6.02
CA CYS A 82 1.21 -4.84 6.63
C CYS A 82 1.20 -5.01 8.15
N GLN A 83 1.45 -3.93 8.89
CA GLN A 83 1.46 -3.96 10.37
C GLN A 83 0.76 -2.73 10.96
N GLY A 84 -0.16 -2.99 11.89
CA GLY A 84 -0.83 -1.98 12.73
C GLY A 84 -1.79 -1.02 11.99
N GLY A 85 -2.41 -0.14 12.80
CA GLY A 85 -2.90 1.21 12.51
C GLY A 85 -3.92 1.45 11.39
N THR A 86 -5.08 1.99 11.75
CA THR A 86 -5.95 2.79 10.86
C THR A 86 -5.98 4.25 11.30
N ASP A 87 -4.86 4.78 11.80
CA ASP A 87 -4.76 6.11 12.38
C ASP A 87 -4.70 7.24 11.32
N VAL A 88 -5.76 7.35 10.52
CA VAL A 88 -5.87 8.43 9.54
C VAL A 88 -6.03 9.80 10.24
N TRP A 89 -6.65 9.81 11.43
CA TRP A 89 -7.13 11.04 12.07
C TRP A 89 -6.33 11.49 13.31
N GLY A 90 -5.38 10.70 13.82
CA GLY A 90 -4.50 11.04 14.94
C GLY A 90 -4.99 10.57 16.31
N GLU A 91 -5.73 9.47 16.36
CA GLU A 91 -6.28 8.85 17.57
C GLU A 91 -5.67 7.47 17.88
N GLY A 92 -4.55 7.10 17.25
CA GLY A 92 -3.93 5.79 17.47
C GLY A 92 -2.46 5.66 17.05
N ASP A 93 -1.99 4.42 17.03
CA ASP A 93 -0.66 4.09 16.53
C ASP A 93 -0.62 4.22 15.00
N ALA A 94 0.50 4.72 14.47
CA ALA A 94 0.73 4.75 13.03
C ALA A 94 0.64 3.34 12.40
N ALA A 95 0.70 3.27 11.07
CA ALA A 95 0.79 1.98 10.39
C ALA A 95 2.15 1.84 9.71
N ALA A 96 2.59 0.60 9.48
CA ALA A 96 3.83 0.32 8.77
C ALA A 96 3.60 -0.67 7.62
N LEU A 97 4.09 -0.31 6.43
CA LEU A 97 4.28 -1.25 5.33
C LEU A 97 5.73 -1.74 5.39
N TRP A 98 5.92 -3.04 5.49
CA TRP A 98 7.21 -3.68 5.45
C TRP A 98 7.48 -4.27 4.07
N VAL A 99 8.62 -3.92 3.50
CA VAL A 99 9.10 -4.45 2.22
C VAL A 99 10.26 -5.39 2.49
N THR A 100 10.12 -6.65 2.08
CA THR A 100 11.20 -7.64 2.19
C THR A 100 12.01 -7.70 0.91
N ARG A 101 13.30 -7.41 1.00
CA ARG A 101 14.27 -7.60 -0.09
C ARG A 101 14.93 -8.95 0.02
N ALA A 102 14.83 -9.74 -1.05
CA ALA A 102 15.59 -10.97 -1.22
C ALA A 102 17.04 -10.63 -1.61
N MET A 103 17.98 -11.00 -0.75
CA MET A 103 19.39 -10.64 -0.88
C MET A 103 20.28 -11.87 -1.00
N LEU A 104 21.45 -11.65 -1.61
CA LEU A 104 22.52 -12.62 -1.70
C LEU A 104 23.79 -11.94 -1.21
N ALA A 105 24.49 -12.56 -0.27
CA ALA A 105 25.73 -12.02 0.26
C ALA A 105 26.84 -12.01 -0.81
N ALA A 106 27.94 -11.34 -0.50
CA ALA A 106 29.08 -11.20 -1.40
C ALA A 106 29.75 -12.54 -1.76
N ASP A 107 29.51 -13.59 -0.97
CA ASP A 107 29.97 -14.97 -1.25
C ASP A 107 29.16 -15.66 -2.37
N HIS A 108 28.08 -15.02 -2.84
CA HIS A 108 27.14 -15.55 -3.82
C HIS A 108 26.48 -16.87 -3.45
N ARG A 109 26.44 -17.21 -2.15
CA ARG A 109 25.87 -18.45 -1.61
C ARG A 109 24.90 -18.19 -0.47
N THR A 110 25.24 -17.28 0.43
CA THR A 110 24.38 -17.00 1.58
C THR A 110 23.22 -16.13 1.15
N MET A 111 22.01 -16.66 1.25
CA MET A 111 20.78 -15.92 0.99
C MET A 111 20.24 -15.33 2.29
N TYR A 112 19.69 -14.14 2.21
CA TYR A 112 19.13 -13.48 3.38
C TYR A 112 18.02 -12.51 3.00
N CYS A 113 17.20 -12.14 3.98
CA CYS A 113 16.15 -11.15 3.82
C CYS A 113 16.54 -9.85 4.52
N GLU A 114 16.31 -8.71 3.84
CA GLU A 114 16.34 -7.38 4.45
C GLU A 114 14.91 -6.85 4.56
N HIS A 115 14.48 -6.48 5.76
CA HIS A 115 13.14 -5.96 6.00
C HIS A 115 13.17 -4.45 6.22
N HIS A 116 12.46 -3.70 5.38
CA HIS A 116 12.39 -2.24 5.43
C HIS A 116 10.99 -1.77 5.79
N GLY A 117 10.84 -1.09 6.93
CA GLY A 117 9.58 -0.52 7.38
C GLY A 117 9.36 0.91 6.90
N PHE A 118 8.18 1.17 6.35
CA PHE A 118 7.72 2.48 5.89
C PHE A 118 6.47 2.89 6.66
N TYR A 119 6.55 3.95 7.46
CA TYR A 119 5.44 4.42 8.28
C TYR A 119 4.48 5.31 7.48
N ALA A 120 3.19 5.10 7.69
CA ALA A 120 2.09 5.83 7.07
C ALA A 120 1.00 6.16 8.11
N ASP A 121 0.06 7.04 7.77
CA ASP A 121 -1.12 7.30 8.63
C ASP A 121 -2.01 6.04 8.70
N ALA A 122 -2.15 5.28 7.61
CA ALA A 122 -2.80 3.97 7.61
C ALA A 122 -2.23 3.04 6.54
N VAL A 123 -2.27 1.72 6.79
CA VAL A 123 -1.90 0.68 5.82
C VAL A 123 -3.03 -0.33 5.71
N PHE A 124 -3.65 -0.38 4.54
CA PHE A 124 -4.73 -1.31 4.20
C PHE A 124 -4.14 -2.54 3.52
N GLY A 125 -4.37 -3.71 4.13
CA GLY A 125 -3.99 -5.00 3.58
C GLY A 125 -4.87 -5.45 2.41
N GLU A 126 -4.58 -6.63 1.88
CA GLU A 126 -5.22 -7.18 0.67
C GLU A 126 -6.72 -7.44 0.83
N ALA A 127 -7.15 -7.74 2.06
CA ALA A 127 -8.55 -7.97 2.40
C ALA A 127 -9.37 -6.67 2.51
N ALA A 128 -8.71 -5.50 2.53
CA ALA A 128 -9.40 -4.22 2.72
C ALA A 128 -10.22 -3.83 1.49
N SER A 129 -11.51 -3.66 1.72
CA SER A 129 -12.48 -3.17 0.77
C SER A 129 -12.25 -1.69 0.43
N THR A 130 -12.76 -1.27 -0.72
CA THR A 130 -12.73 0.15 -1.10
C THR A 130 -13.60 0.99 -0.14
N ALA A 131 -14.64 0.41 0.47
CA ALA A 131 -15.47 1.07 1.47
C ALA A 131 -14.70 1.38 2.77
N GLU A 132 -13.90 0.44 3.27
CA GLU A 132 -13.04 0.67 4.44
C GLU A 132 -12.02 1.78 4.16
N VAL A 133 -11.39 1.76 2.99
CA VAL A 133 -10.46 2.81 2.57
C VAL A 133 -11.17 4.17 2.44
N TYR A 134 -12.36 4.20 1.82
CA TYR A 134 -13.17 5.40 1.68
C TYR A 134 -13.52 6.01 3.04
N ASN A 135 -14.05 5.20 3.96
CA ASN A 135 -14.47 5.65 5.29
C ASN A 135 -13.29 6.22 6.07
N ALA A 136 -12.13 5.56 6.00
CA ALA A 136 -10.94 6.01 6.70
C ALA A 136 -10.40 7.33 6.11
N VAL A 137 -10.34 7.48 4.78
CA VAL A 137 -9.74 8.65 4.11
C VAL A 137 -10.66 9.87 4.07
N LEU A 138 -11.96 9.66 3.87
CA LEU A 138 -12.92 10.75 3.64
C LEU A 138 -13.86 10.98 4.83
N GLY A 139 -14.08 9.98 5.69
CA GLY A 139 -14.97 10.11 6.86
C GLY A 139 -16.44 10.36 6.51
N GLY A 140 -16.84 10.19 5.24
CA GLY A 140 -18.15 10.53 4.69
C GLY A 140 -18.12 11.72 3.72
N PRO A 141 -19.22 12.03 3.02
CA PRO A 141 -19.25 13.13 2.07
C PRO A 141 -19.07 14.49 2.77
N LEU A 142 -18.06 15.24 2.33
CA LEU A 142 -17.96 16.70 2.52
C LEU A 142 -17.75 17.21 3.96
N GLN A 143 -17.32 16.37 4.90
CA GLN A 143 -17.10 16.80 6.29
C GLN A 143 -16.05 17.92 6.45
N HIS A 144 -15.19 18.13 5.45
CA HIS A 144 -13.97 18.95 5.55
C HIS A 144 -13.97 20.20 4.65
N GLY A 145 -15.11 20.60 4.08
CA GLY A 145 -15.20 21.74 3.16
C GLY A 145 -14.59 21.42 1.78
N SER A 146 -13.26 21.47 1.66
CA SER A 146 -12.52 21.08 0.45
C SER A 146 -11.58 19.91 0.74
N THR A 147 -11.69 18.85 -0.05
CA THR A 147 -10.89 17.64 0.15
C THR A 147 -10.33 17.16 -1.19
N THR A 148 -9.03 16.89 -1.21
CA THR A 148 -8.33 16.37 -2.39
C THR A 148 -7.78 14.99 -2.05
N VAL A 149 -8.17 13.98 -2.83
CA VAL A 149 -7.63 12.62 -2.74
C VAL A 149 -6.78 12.36 -3.97
N LEU A 150 -5.53 11.94 -3.75
CA LEU A 150 -4.60 11.59 -4.81
C LEU A 150 -4.25 10.10 -4.68
N CYS A 151 -4.45 9.33 -5.74
CA CYS A 151 -4.01 7.94 -5.82
C CYS A 151 -2.66 7.87 -6.55
N PHE A 152 -1.61 7.46 -5.83
CA PHE A 152 -0.25 7.34 -6.37
C PHE A 152 0.22 5.88 -6.43
N GLY A 153 1.09 5.56 -7.39
CA GLY A 153 1.67 4.22 -7.57
C GLY A 153 1.92 3.86 -9.03
N GLN A 154 2.59 2.73 -9.27
CA GLN A 154 2.89 2.23 -10.62
C GLN A 154 1.64 1.73 -11.37
N THR A 155 1.76 1.51 -12.68
CA THR A 155 0.71 0.83 -13.46
C THR A 155 0.44 -0.56 -12.89
N GLY A 156 -0.84 -0.93 -12.81
CA GLY A 156 -1.28 -2.19 -12.19
C GLY A 156 -1.33 -2.19 -10.66
N SER A 157 -1.02 -1.09 -9.96
CA SER A 157 -1.09 -1.05 -8.48
C SER A 157 -2.49 -0.87 -7.89
N GLY A 158 -3.54 -0.75 -8.72
CA GLY A 158 -4.92 -0.59 -8.25
C GLY A 158 -5.39 0.86 -8.04
N LYS A 159 -4.69 1.86 -8.58
CA LYS A 159 -5.11 3.28 -8.54
C LYS A 159 -6.52 3.49 -9.10
N THR A 160 -6.73 3.09 -10.36
CA THR A 160 -8.02 3.22 -11.06
C THR A 160 -9.12 2.45 -10.36
N PHE A 161 -8.84 1.22 -9.91
CA PHE A 161 -9.77 0.39 -9.13
C PHE A 161 -10.23 1.09 -7.85
N THR A 162 -9.29 1.69 -7.11
CA THR A 162 -9.59 2.39 -5.86
C THR A 162 -10.39 3.67 -6.11
N LEU A 163 -9.95 4.50 -7.06
CA LEU A 163 -10.60 5.78 -7.36
C LEU A 163 -12.02 5.57 -7.91
N ALA A 164 -12.21 4.62 -8.82
CA ALA A 164 -13.52 4.29 -9.36
C ALA A 164 -14.50 3.86 -8.24
N GLY A 165 -14.08 2.95 -7.36
CA GLY A 165 -14.94 2.54 -6.24
C GLY A 165 -15.23 3.65 -5.24
N ILE A 166 -14.29 4.58 -5.00
CA ILE A 166 -14.55 5.79 -4.20
C ILE A 166 -15.61 6.68 -4.86
N ILE A 167 -15.54 6.87 -6.19
CA ILE A 167 -16.53 7.64 -6.95
C ILE A 167 -17.91 6.98 -6.86
N ASP A 168 -17.99 5.65 -6.97
CA ASP A 168 -19.25 4.91 -6.85
C ASP A 168 -19.87 5.09 -5.46
N ILE A 169 -19.08 4.95 -4.39
CA ILE A 169 -19.55 5.19 -3.02
C ILE A 169 -19.99 6.64 -2.83
N LEU A 170 -19.22 7.62 -3.34
CA LEU A 170 -19.60 9.03 -3.28
C LEU A 170 -20.93 9.27 -3.97
N ARG A 171 -21.13 8.70 -5.16
CA ARG A 171 -22.38 8.83 -5.92
C ARG A 171 -23.59 8.36 -5.11
N GLU A 172 -23.47 7.25 -4.37
CA GLU A 172 -24.52 6.73 -3.50
C GLU A 172 -24.73 7.57 -2.24
N ALA A 173 -23.65 8.14 -1.70
CA ALA A 173 -23.68 8.94 -0.48
C ALA A 173 -24.17 10.39 -0.69
N LEU A 174 -24.25 10.88 -1.94
CA LEU A 174 -24.73 12.23 -2.24
C LEU A 174 -26.22 12.36 -1.86
N PRO A 175 -26.60 13.32 -0.99
CA PRO A 175 -27.98 13.44 -0.56
C PRO A 175 -28.89 13.85 -1.73
N SER A 176 -30.04 13.18 -1.82
CA SER A 176 -31.00 13.35 -2.92
C SER A 176 -31.82 14.64 -2.85
N GLY A 177 -31.64 15.49 -1.83
CA GLY A 177 -32.48 16.67 -1.58
C GLY A 177 -31.71 17.97 -1.32
N GLY A 178 -32.20 19.08 -1.88
CA GLY A 178 -31.89 20.45 -1.44
C GLY A 178 -30.63 21.13 -1.99
N GLY A 179 -29.77 20.42 -2.74
CA GLY A 179 -28.51 20.96 -3.28
C GLY A 179 -28.38 20.87 -4.81
N ARG A 180 -27.63 21.80 -5.41
CA ARG A 180 -27.19 21.71 -6.81
C ARG A 180 -25.79 21.11 -6.84
N TRP A 181 -25.64 19.95 -7.46
CA TRP A 181 -24.36 19.29 -7.67
C TRP A 181 -23.77 19.65 -9.03
N ARG A 182 -22.44 19.83 -9.10
CA ARG A 182 -21.70 19.95 -10.35
C ARG A 182 -20.57 18.93 -10.32
N VAL A 183 -20.44 18.18 -11.41
CA VAL A 183 -19.37 17.21 -11.62
C VAL A 183 -18.57 17.67 -12.83
N SER A 184 -17.24 17.53 -12.75
CA SER A 184 -16.32 17.77 -13.86
C SER A 184 -15.31 16.64 -13.86
N ALA A 185 -14.98 16.11 -15.04
CA ALA A 185 -13.97 15.07 -15.21
C ALA A 185 -12.99 15.52 -16.28
N LEU A 186 -11.71 15.62 -15.90
CA LEU A 186 -10.66 16.14 -16.75
C LEU A 186 -9.52 15.12 -16.83
N GLU A 187 -8.97 14.94 -18.02
CA GLU A 187 -7.70 14.25 -18.24
C GLU A 187 -6.61 15.28 -18.50
N VAL A 188 -5.46 15.10 -17.85
CA VAL A 188 -4.26 15.88 -18.11
C VAL A 188 -3.19 14.94 -18.68
N ALA A 189 -2.86 15.11 -19.95
CA ALA A 189 -1.89 14.28 -20.67
C ALA A 189 -0.83 15.16 -21.34
N GLY A 190 0.37 15.19 -20.77
CA GLY A 190 1.44 16.08 -21.24
C GLY A 190 1.05 17.55 -21.05
N ASN A 191 0.91 18.29 -22.15
CA ASN A 191 0.45 19.68 -22.16
C ASN A 191 -1.03 19.84 -22.53
N ALA A 192 -1.75 18.74 -22.76
CA ALA A 192 -3.17 18.75 -23.11
C ALA A 192 -4.05 18.56 -21.87
N VAL A 193 -5.17 19.27 -21.83
CA VAL A 193 -6.25 19.09 -20.85
C VAL A 193 -7.53 18.83 -21.63
N THR A 194 -8.13 17.66 -21.41
CA THR A 194 -9.32 17.19 -22.13
C THR A 194 -10.49 17.06 -21.16
N ASP A 195 -11.65 17.61 -21.52
CA ASP A 195 -12.90 17.40 -20.78
C ASP A 195 -13.51 16.05 -21.14
N LEU A 196 -13.53 15.12 -20.19
CA LEU A 196 -13.99 13.74 -20.41
C LEU A 196 -15.52 13.63 -20.48
N LEU A 197 -16.27 14.65 -20.06
CA LEU A 197 -17.74 14.64 -20.14
C LEU A 197 -18.26 15.25 -21.44
N HIS A 198 -17.43 16.05 -22.12
CA HIS A 198 -17.79 16.79 -23.32
C HIS A 198 -16.87 16.55 -24.52
N ALA A 199 -15.89 15.64 -24.40
CA ALA A 199 -15.09 15.20 -25.53
C ALA A 199 -15.98 14.53 -26.58
N SER A 200 -16.05 15.12 -27.76
CA SER A 200 -16.60 14.48 -28.96
C SER A 200 -15.69 13.33 -29.37
N ALA A 201 -16.25 12.12 -29.47
CA ALA A 201 -15.59 10.91 -29.95
C ALA A 201 -15.12 11.02 -31.41
#